data_AF-A0A7S1AS82-F1
#
_entry.id   AF-A0A7S1AS82-F1
#
_cell.length_a   1.000
_cell.length_b   1.000
_cell.length_c   1.000
_cell.angle_alpha   90.00
_cell.angle_beta   90.00
_cell.angle_gamma   90.00
#
_symmetry.space_group_name_H-M   'P 1'
#
loop_
_entity.id
_entity.type
_entity.pdbx_description
1 polymer ?
#
loop_
_entity_poly.entity_id
_entity_poly.type
_entity_poly.pdbx_seq_one_letter_code
_entity_poly.pdbx_strand_id
1 'polypeptide(L)'
;QRWGCGALRNLTRKKKCWKHVLDTECIKVVNRAMRMYTADIHVQQWGCAVLQSLAIDEFNRERIRELGGVEGVLRAMQEHLHDVGVQRGGCRALLNLAFTQGYG
;
A
#
# COMPACT_ATOMS: atom_id res chain seq x y z
N GLN A 1 18.98 8.26 5.38
CA GLN A 1 19.58 7.59 4.21
C GLN A 1 18.49 7.43 3.14
N ARG A 2 18.69 7.99 1.93
CA ARG A 2 17.67 8.26 0.88
C ARG A 2 17.48 7.12 -0.15
N TRP A 3 17.59 5.85 0.26
CA TRP A 3 17.77 4.74 -0.69
C TRP A 3 16.49 4.01 -1.19
N GLY A 4 15.28 4.50 -0.90
CA GLY A 4 14.05 3.85 -1.37
C GLY A 4 13.46 4.40 -2.68
N CYS A 5 13.57 5.71 -2.91
CA CYS A 5 12.79 6.37 -3.97
C CYS A 5 13.38 6.23 -5.38
N GLY A 6 14.66 5.85 -5.51
CA GLY A 6 15.33 5.68 -6.81
C GLY A 6 14.99 4.36 -7.52
N ALA A 7 14.78 3.28 -6.75
CA ALA A 7 14.58 1.94 -7.30
C ALA A 7 13.21 1.79 -8.00
N LEU A 8 12.16 2.42 -7.44
CA LEU A 8 10.80 2.38 -8.00
C LEU A 8 10.66 3.14 -9.32
N ARG A 9 11.40 4.24 -9.51
CA ARG A 9 11.31 5.05 -10.74
C ARG A 9 11.90 4.34 -11.97
N ASN A 10 12.82 3.39 -11.78
CA ASN A 10 13.46 2.67 -12.89
C ASN A 10 12.67 1.45 -13.38
N LEU A 11 11.72 0.93 -12.60
CA LEU A 11 10.98 -0.29 -12.93
C LEU A 11 9.70 -0.04 -13.74
N THR A 12 9.18 1.19 -13.76
CA THR A 12 7.93 1.52 -14.49
C THR A 12 8.09 1.65 -16.01
N ARG A 13 9.26 1.36 -16.58
CA ARG A 13 9.54 1.60 -18.02
C ARG A 13 9.36 0.39 -18.96
N LYS A 14 9.01 -0.83 -18.52
CA LYS A 14 8.83 -1.97 -19.46
C LYS A 14 7.63 -2.90 -19.22
N LYS A 15 6.68 -2.80 -20.16
CA LYS A 15 5.73 -3.79 -20.73
C LYS A 15 4.61 -4.38 -19.84
N LYS A 16 3.41 -4.36 -20.43
CA LYS A 16 2.07 -4.44 -19.81
C LYS A 16 1.67 -5.80 -19.20
N CYS A 17 2.49 -6.85 -19.27
CA CYS A 17 2.17 -8.17 -18.67
C CYS A 17 2.82 -8.41 -17.29
N TRP A 18 3.73 -7.54 -16.84
CA TRP A 18 4.39 -7.68 -15.52
C TRP A 18 3.76 -6.82 -14.42
N LYS A 19 2.76 -6.01 -14.77
CA LYS A 19 2.19 -5.04 -13.83
C LYS A 19 1.72 -5.70 -12.54
N HIS A 20 0.90 -6.74 -12.64
CA HIS A 20 0.39 -7.47 -11.48
C HIS A 20 1.47 -8.21 -10.67
N VAL A 21 2.51 -8.72 -11.34
CA VAL A 21 3.65 -9.39 -10.67
C VAL A 21 4.46 -8.37 -9.88
N LEU A 22 4.76 -7.22 -10.48
CA LEU A 22 5.47 -6.12 -9.84
C LEU A 22 4.65 -5.49 -8.73
N ASP A 23 3.34 -5.33 -8.92
CA ASP A 23 2.41 -4.79 -7.92
C ASP A 23 2.33 -5.74 -6.72
N THR A 24 2.28 -7.06 -6.94
CA THR A 24 2.31 -8.07 -5.87
C THR A 24 3.58 -7.97 -5.03
N GLU A 25 4.75 -7.88 -5.67
CA GLU A 25 6.01 -7.73 -4.95
C GLU A 25 6.10 -6.37 -4.24
N CYS A 26 5.56 -5.31 -4.85
CA CYS A 26 5.46 -3.99 -4.24
C CYS A 26 4.63 -4.04 -2.94
N ILE A 27 3.46 -4.69 -2.95
CA ILE A 27 2.60 -4.85 -1.77
C ILE A 27 3.36 -5.57 -0.65
N LYS A 28 4.08 -6.65 -0.96
CA LYS A 28 4.88 -7.38 0.03
C LYS A 28 5.96 -6.50 0.67
N VAL A 29 6.69 -5.74 -0.15
CA VAL A 29 7.76 -4.85 0.32
C VAL A 29 7.19 -3.73 1.19
N VAL A 30 6.09 -3.10 0.76
CA VAL A 30 5.41 -2.03 1.49
C VAL A 30 4.90 -2.56 2.84
N ASN A 31 4.18 -3.69 2.86
CA ASN A 31 3.69 -4.28 4.10
C ASN A 31 4.83 -4.63 5.05
N ARG A 32 5.95 -5.16 4.53
CA ARG A 32 7.13 -5.46 5.37
C ARG A 32 7.75 -4.19 5.95
N ALA A 33 7.91 -3.15 5.13
CA ALA A 33 8.46 -1.87 5.58
C ALA A 33 7.56 -1.24 6.66
N MET A 34 6.25 -1.18 6.45
CA MET A 34 5.29 -0.66 7.43
C MET A 34 5.32 -1.46 8.75
N ARG A 35 5.52 -2.78 8.69
CA ARG A 35 5.65 -3.62 9.90
C ARG A 35 6.98 -3.44 10.64
N MET A 36 8.07 -3.16 9.92
CA MET A 36 9.38 -2.96 10.53
C MET A 36 9.55 -1.56 11.11
N TYR A 37 8.94 -0.55 10.48
CA TYR A 37 9.08 0.85 10.84
C TYR A 37 7.74 1.45 11.29
N THR A 38 7.11 0.80 12.25
CA THR A 38 5.83 1.20 12.87
C THR A 38 5.84 2.64 13.38
N ALA A 39 6.93 3.05 14.06
CA ALA A 39 7.08 4.39 14.60
C ALA A 39 7.45 5.48 13.57
N ASP A 40 7.86 5.11 12.34
CA ASP A 40 8.28 6.09 11.32
C ASP A 40 7.06 6.59 10.53
N ILE A 41 6.64 7.81 10.85
CA ILE A 41 5.49 8.48 10.25
C ILE A 41 5.58 8.55 8.72
N HIS A 42 6.78 8.76 8.16
CA HIS A 42 6.96 8.88 6.72
C HIS A 42 6.81 7.53 6.03
N VAL A 43 7.30 6.46 6.65
CA VAL A 43 7.10 5.10 6.12
C VAL A 43 5.64 4.71 6.16
N GLN A 44 4.91 5.06 7.24
CA GLN A 44 3.48 4.79 7.34
C GLN A 44 2.65 5.59 6.34
N GLN A 45 2.93 6.90 6.18
CA GLN A 45 2.25 7.74 5.20
C GLN A 45 2.48 7.22 3.77
N TRP A 46 3.73 6.92 3.44
CA TRP A 46 4.10 6.41 2.12
C TRP A 46 3.46 5.04 1.85
N GLY A 47 3.51 4.14 2.84
CA GLY A 47 2.90 2.83 2.74
C GLY A 47 1.38 2.88 2.49
N CYS A 48 0.67 3.70 3.27
CA CYS A 48 -0.76 3.94 3.06
C CYS A 48 -1.06 4.53 1.67
N ALA A 49 -0.25 5.49 1.19
CA ALA A 49 -0.43 6.10 -0.13
C ALA A 49 -0.20 5.11 -1.29
N VAL A 50 0.80 4.23 -1.17
CA VAL A 50 1.06 3.18 -2.17
C VAL A 50 -0.07 2.16 -2.18
N LEU A 51 -0.49 1.66 -1.01
CA LEU A 51 -1.61 0.72 -0.90
C LEU A 51 -2.90 1.33 -1.44
N GLN A 52 -3.16 2.61 -1.16
CA GLN A 52 -4.29 3.34 -1.73
C GLN A 52 -4.26 3.34 -3.28
N SER A 53 -3.09 3.62 -3.86
CA SER A 53 -2.92 3.70 -5.32
C SER A 53 -3.05 2.33 -5.99
N LEU A 54 -2.51 1.29 -5.36
CA LEU A 54 -2.60 -0.08 -5.85
C LEU A 54 -4.02 -0.64 -5.72
N ALA A 55 -4.75 -0.28 -4.67
CA ALA A 55 -6.14 -0.69 -4.43
C ALA A 55 -7.17 -0.10 -5.43
N ILE A 56 -6.74 0.70 -6.42
CA ILE A 56 -7.60 1.11 -7.54
C ILE A 56 -7.87 -0.09 -8.47
N ASP A 57 -6.92 -1.00 -8.59
CA ASP A 57 -7.02 -2.19 -9.43
C ASP A 57 -7.64 -3.35 -8.64
N GLU A 58 -8.59 -4.07 -9.25
CA GLU A 58 -9.30 -5.18 -8.60
C GLU A 58 -8.38 -6.34 -8.21
N PHE A 59 -7.48 -6.73 -9.12
CA PHE A 59 -6.52 -7.80 -8.85
C PHE A 59 -5.64 -7.45 -7.64
N ASN A 60 -5.22 -6.18 -7.57
CA ASN A 60 -4.39 -5.72 -6.47
C ASN A 60 -5.19 -5.59 -5.16
N ARG A 61 -6.49 -5.29 -5.19
CA ARG A 61 -7.34 -5.26 -3.98
C ARG A 61 -7.37 -6.62 -3.31
N GLU A 62 -7.63 -7.69 -4.06
CA GLU A 62 -7.58 -9.05 -3.53
C GLU A 62 -6.20 -9.37 -2.96
N ARG A 63 -5.16 -9.02 -3.71
CA ARG A 63 -3.79 -9.32 -3.28
C ARG A 63 -3.36 -8.57 -2.03
N ILE A 64 -3.80 -7.32 -1.86
CA ILE A 64 -3.58 -6.53 -0.64
C ILE A 64 -4.27 -7.19 0.56
N ARG A 65 -5.49 -7.72 0.38
CA ARG A 65 -6.21 -8.44 1.45
C ARG A 65 -5.49 -9.74 1.82
N GLU A 66 -5.11 -10.55 0.84
CA GLU A 66 -4.38 -11.80 1.06
C GLU A 66 -3.02 -11.61 1.77
N LEU A 67 -2.32 -10.50 1.46
CA LEU A 67 -1.02 -10.19 2.05
C LEU A 67 -1.11 -9.47 3.39
N GLY A 68 -2.32 -9.35 3.96
CA GLY A 68 -2.56 -8.71 5.27
C GLY A 68 -2.27 -7.21 5.28
N GLY A 69 -2.53 -6.53 4.16
CA GLY A 69 -2.35 -5.08 4.02
C GLY A 69 -3.43 -4.27 4.73
N VAL A 70 -4.64 -4.82 4.91
CA VAL A 70 -5.72 -4.18 5.67
C VAL A 70 -5.30 -3.99 7.13
N GLU A 71 -4.77 -5.05 7.75
CA GLU A 71 -4.26 -5.03 9.11
C GLU A 71 -3.04 -4.11 9.25
N GLY A 72 -2.20 -4.06 8.20
CA GLY A 72 -1.07 -3.12 8.13
C GLY A 72 -1.53 -1.67 8.16
N VAL A 73 -2.52 -1.31 7.35
CA VAL A 73 -3.10 0.04 7.32
C VAL A 73 -3.79 0.39 8.65
N LEU A 74 -4.58 -0.52 9.21
CA LEU A 74 -5.24 -0.28 10.50
C LEU A 74 -4.24 -0.06 11.63
N ARG A 75 -3.16 -0.85 11.66
CA ARG A 75 -2.08 -0.66 12.65
C ARG A 75 -1.41 0.69 12.48
N ALA A 76 -1.07 1.07 11.25
CA ALA A 76 -0.48 2.38 10.97
C ALA A 76 -1.36 3.53 11.46
N MET A 77 -2.68 3.44 11.23
CA MET A 77 -3.65 4.42 11.72
C MET A 77 -3.78 4.43 13.24
N GLN A 78 -3.65 3.28 13.91
CA GLN A 78 -3.67 3.19 15.37
C GLN A 78 -2.40 3.75 16.02
N GLU A 79 -1.25 3.55 15.39
CA GLU A 79 0.03 4.06 15.90
C GLU A 79 0.18 5.57 15.63
N HIS A 80 -0.41 6.09 14.55
CA HIS A 80 -0.34 7.50 14.15
C HIS A 80 -1.71 8.17 14.14
N LEU A 81 -2.42 8.12 15.27
CA LEU A 81 -3.78 8.68 15.43
C LEU A 81 -3.90 10.17 15.07
N HIS A 82 -2.85 10.94 15.34
CA HIS A 82 -2.84 12.39 15.12
C HIS A 82 -2.25 12.81 13.77
N ASP A 83 -1.73 11.86 12.99
CA ASP A 83 -1.16 12.18 11.69
C ASP A 83 -2.22 12.17 10.59
N VAL A 84 -2.55 13.36 10.11
CA VAL A 84 -3.56 13.54 9.05
C VAL A 84 -3.18 12.79 7.77
N GLY A 85 -1.89 12.65 7.46
CA GLY A 85 -1.42 11.93 6.28
C GLY A 85 -1.72 10.44 6.35
N VAL A 86 -1.36 9.78 7.45
CA VAL A 86 -1.63 8.36 7.71
C VAL A 86 -3.13 8.12 7.80
N GLN A 87 -3.88 8.95 8.52
CA GLN A 87 -5.34 8.79 8.63
C GLN A 87 -6.02 8.93 7.27
N ARG A 88 -5.68 9.97 6.49
CA ARG A 88 -6.29 10.19 5.18
C ARG A 88 -5.92 9.12 4.17
N GLY A 89 -4.65 8.72 4.14
CA GLY A 89 -4.16 7.64 3.26
C GLY A 89 -4.79 6.31 3.62
N GLY A 90 -4.84 5.99 4.92
CA GLY A 90 -5.42 4.77 5.45
C GLY A 90 -6.92 4.66 5.18
N CYS A 91 -7.70 5.70 5.48
CA CYS A 91 -9.14 5.72 5.16
C CYS A 91 -9.40 5.51 3.67
N ARG A 92 -8.62 6.15 2.78
CA ARG A 92 -8.80 5.99 1.33
C ARG A 92 -8.39 4.60 0.85
N ALA A 93 -7.32 4.03 1.41
CA ALA A 93 -6.92 2.65 1.12
C ALA A 93 -8.02 1.67 1.55
N LEU A 94 -8.56 1.80 2.76
CA LEU A 94 -9.65 0.98 3.26
C LEU A 94 -10.93 1.14 2.44
N LEU A 95 -11.29 2.37 2.04
CA LEU A 95 -12.44 2.62 1.17
C LEU A 95 -12.30 1.88 -0.17
N ASN A 96 -11.12 1.97 -0.80
CA ASN A 96 -10.85 1.29 -2.07
C ASN A 96 -10.89 -0.24 -1.89
N LEU A 97 -10.34 -0.76 -0.79
CA LEU A 97 -10.35 -2.20 -0.48
C LEU A 97 -11.74 -2.73 -0.10
N ALA A 98 -12.61 -1.88 0.46
CA ALA A 98 -13.99 -2.21 0.79
C ALA A 98 -14.90 -2.25 -0.44
N PHE A 99 -14.54 -1.52 -1.51
CA PHE A 99 -15.16 -1.69 -2.81
C PHE A 99 -14.74 -3.06 -3.37
N THR A 100 -15.57 -4.07 -3.14
CA THR A 100 -15.56 -5.33 -3.91
C THR A 100 -16.72 -5.26 -4.88
N GLN A 101 -16.47 -5.25 -6.20
CA GLN A 101 -17.55 -5.51 -7.15
C GLN A 101 -17.83 -7.01 -7.17
N GLY A 102 -18.48 -7.50 -6.11
CA GLY A 102 -19.28 -8.71 -6.24
C GLY A 102 -20.62 -8.27 -6.80
N TYR A 103 -20.80 -8.37 -8.12
CA TYR A 103 -22.04 -8.63 -8.88
C TYR A 103 -21.79 -8.27 -10.35
N GLY A 104 -21.47 -9.30 -11.13
CA GLY A 104 -21.42 -9.30 -12.59
C GLY A 104 -21.57 -10.73 -13.07
#